data_AF-A0A7K3HKF2-F1
#
_entry.id   AF-A0A7K3HKF2-F1
#
_cell.length_a   1.000
_cell.length_b   1.000
_cell.length_c   1.000
_cell.angle_alpha   90.00
_cell.angle_beta   90.00
_cell.angle_gamma   90.00
#
_symmetry.space_group_name_H-M   'P 1'
#
loop_
_entity.id
_entity.type
_entity.pdbx_description
1 polymer ?
#
loop_
_entity_poly.entity_id
_entity_poly.type
_entity_poly.pdbx_seq_one_letter_code
_entity_poly.pdbx_strand_id
1 'polypeptide(L)'
;AVSLRGRRMLEDPGRAVKELADLLELAWRALIEPDWPPLHALLEADAAFHARRLSGGGPEGLFAELHPDVSWSDGTLTVAHAEPPEHGTDGAEGAEGTEETDRAGGADGTGGTAGT
;
A
#
# COMPACT_ATOMS: atom_id res chain seq x y z
N ALA A 1 10.03 2.86 23.93
CA ALA A 1 10.12 4.23 24.48
C ALA A 1 10.05 5.23 23.33
N VAL A 2 9.20 6.27 23.42
CA VAL A 2 9.07 7.29 22.36
C VAL A 2 10.39 8.03 22.16
N SER A 3 10.79 8.28 20.92
CA SER A 3 12.09 8.88 20.60
C SER A 3 12.19 10.31 21.15
N LEU A 4 13.33 10.65 21.76
CA LEU A 4 13.60 12.01 22.25
C LEU A 4 13.58 13.04 21.12
N ARG A 5 14.09 12.66 19.94
CA ARG A 5 14.12 13.51 18.75
C ARG A 5 12.71 13.83 18.24
N GLY A 6 11.83 12.82 18.17
CA GLY A 6 10.44 13.02 17.77
C GLY A 6 9.69 13.94 18.73
N ARG A 7 9.89 13.79 20.05
CA ARG A 7 9.27 14.68 21.04
C ARG A 7 9.70 16.13 20.88
N ARG A 8 10.99 16.39 20.65
CA ARG A 8 11.49 17.75 20.35
C ARG A 8 10.92 18.33 19.06
N MET A 9 10.72 17.51 18.04
CA MET A 9 10.08 17.94 16.79
C MET A 9 8.62 18.36 16.98
N LEU A 10 7.93 17.75 17.96
CA LEU A 10 6.54 18.11 18.29
C LEU A 10 6.42 19.40 19.12
N GLU A 11 7.51 19.89 19.71
CA GLU A 11 7.52 21.18 20.44
C GLU A 11 7.37 22.38 19.49
N ASP A 12 7.87 22.27 18.25
CA ASP A 12 7.72 23.25 17.18
C ASP A 12 7.61 22.53 15.82
N PRO A 13 6.40 22.06 15.44
CA PRO A 13 6.21 21.28 14.22
C PRO A 13 6.55 22.04 12.94
N GLY A 14 6.30 23.36 12.92
CA GLY A 14 6.59 24.21 11.76
C GLY A 14 8.09 24.28 11.48
N ARG A 15 8.90 24.48 12.53
CA ARG A 15 10.36 24.42 12.42
C ARG A 15 10.85 23.02 12.03
N ALA A 16 10.28 21.97 12.63
CA ALA A 16 10.69 20.60 12.36
C ALA A 16 10.44 20.19 10.90
N VAL A 17 9.27 20.54 10.34
CA VAL A 17 8.96 20.31 8.91
C VAL A 17 9.94 21.07 8.02
N LYS A 18 10.25 22.33 8.35
CA LYS A 18 11.22 23.11 7.59
C LYS A 18 12.61 22.45 7.61
N GLU A 19 13.11 22.05 8.77
CA GLU A 19 14.41 21.38 8.88
C GLU A 19 14.46 20.07 8.08
N LEU A 20 13.38 19.28 8.12
CA LEU A 20 13.28 18.05 7.33
C LEU A 20 13.23 18.33 5.82
N ALA A 21 12.49 19.35 5.40
CA ALA A 21 12.42 19.76 4.00
C ALA A 21 13.79 20.23 3.50
N ASP A 22 14.49 21.06 4.28
CA ASP A 22 15.83 21.56 3.96
C ASP A 22 16.83 20.38 3.83
N LEU A 23 16.75 19.39 4.72
CA LEU A 23 17.58 18.18 4.65
C LEU A 23 17.25 17.31 3.43
N LEU A 24 15.97 17.15 3.11
CA LEU A 24 15.54 16.40 1.94
C LEU A 24 15.97 17.09 0.65
N GLU A 25 15.88 18.42 0.60
CA GLU A 25 16.36 19.21 -0.54
C GLU A 25 17.88 19.06 -0.70
N LEU A 26 18.65 19.12 0.39
CA LEU A 26 20.09 18.89 0.34
C LEU A 26 20.42 17.49 -0.19
N ALA A 27 19.70 16.47 0.28
CA ALA A 27 19.87 15.10 -0.20
C ALA A 27 19.51 14.99 -1.69
N TRP A 28 18.42 15.62 -2.14
CA TRP A 28 18.03 15.65 -3.55
C TRP A 28 19.11 16.30 -4.42
N ARG A 29 19.62 17.46 -4.02
CA ARG A 29 20.70 18.17 -4.76
C ARG A 29 21.98 17.35 -4.83
N ALA A 30 22.31 16.63 -3.76
CA ALA A 30 23.54 15.85 -3.70
C ALA A 30 23.45 14.50 -4.44
N LEU A 31 22.28 13.84 -4.39
CA LEU A 31 22.14 12.43 -4.80
C LEU A 31 21.33 12.26 -6.08
N ILE A 32 20.43 13.18 -6.41
CA ILE A 32 19.46 13.01 -7.51
C ILE A 32 19.72 14.05 -8.61
N GLU A 33 19.89 15.32 -8.26
CA GLU A 33 20.08 16.41 -9.22
C GLU A 33 21.18 16.15 -10.27
N PRO A 34 22.36 15.59 -9.94
CA PRO A 34 23.43 15.37 -10.93
C PRO A 34 23.01 14.44 -12.08
N ASP A 35 22.21 13.42 -11.75
CA ASP A 35 21.76 12.39 -12.69
C ASP A 35 20.31 12.60 -13.14
N TRP A 36 19.68 13.70 -12.72
CA TRP A 36 18.28 13.99 -13.03
C TRP A 36 18.02 14.18 -14.52
N PRO A 37 18.83 14.92 -15.32
CA PRO A 37 18.55 15.10 -16.74
C PRO A 37 18.44 13.79 -17.55
N PRO A 38 19.38 12.81 -17.44
CA PRO A 38 19.22 11.54 -18.15
C PRO A 38 18.07 10.69 -17.59
N LEU A 39 17.84 10.68 -16.26
CA LEU A 39 16.70 9.97 -15.67
C LEU A 39 15.36 10.53 -16.16
N HIS A 40 15.23 11.85 -16.22
CA HIS A 40 14.03 12.52 -16.69
C HIS A 40 13.74 12.22 -18.16
N ALA A 41 14.76 12.23 -19.02
CA ALA A 41 14.61 11.85 -20.43
C ALA A 41 14.13 10.40 -20.60
N LEU A 42 14.63 9.49 -19.77
CA LEU A 42 14.15 8.11 -19.75
C LEU A 42 12.68 8.02 -19.30
N LEU A 43 12.31 8.74 -18.24
CA LEU A 43 10.93 8.78 -17.74
C LEU A 43 9.96 9.39 -18.75
N GLU A 44 10.37 10.43 -19.47
CA GLU A 44 9.55 11.01 -20.55
C GLU A 44 9.33 10.00 -21.68
N ALA A 45 10.39 9.27 -22.07
CA ALA A 45 10.29 8.24 -23.10
C ALA A 45 9.37 7.09 -22.67
N ASP A 46 9.47 6.67 -21.41
CA ASP A 46 8.65 5.64 -20.80
C ASP A 46 7.18 6.08 -20.71
N ALA A 47 6.92 7.27 -20.19
CA ALA A 47 5.57 7.85 -20.13
C ALA A 47 4.93 7.95 -21.52
N ALA A 48 5.70 8.37 -22.53
CA ALA A 48 5.20 8.44 -23.90
C ALA A 48 4.94 7.05 -24.51
N PHE A 49 5.75 6.05 -24.17
CA PHE A 49 5.53 4.67 -24.57
C PHE A 49 4.25 4.11 -23.96
N HIS A 50 4.07 4.28 -22.65
CA HIS A 50 2.85 3.90 -21.95
C HIS A 50 1.64 4.65 -22.51
N ALA A 51 1.69 5.98 -22.64
CA ALA A 51 0.58 6.76 -23.22
C ALA A 51 0.15 6.25 -24.61
N ARG A 52 1.10 5.88 -25.48
CA ARG A 52 0.78 5.30 -26.81
C ARG A 52 0.12 3.93 -26.70
N ARG A 53 0.62 3.06 -25.82
CA ARG A 53 0.03 1.74 -25.55
C ARG A 53 -1.39 1.87 -25.03
N LEU A 54 -1.61 2.79 -24.11
CA LEU A 54 -2.92 3.10 -23.53
C LEU A 54 -3.88 3.72 -24.56
N SER A 55 -3.36 4.50 -25.52
CA SER A 55 -4.17 5.05 -26.62
C SER A 55 -4.55 4.02 -27.69
N GLY A 56 -3.83 2.90 -27.79
CA GLY A 56 -4.04 1.86 -28.81
C GLY A 56 -5.23 0.94 -28.53
N GLY A 57 -5.72 0.88 -27.29
CA GLY A 57 -6.81 -0.02 -26.85
C GLY A 57 -8.13 0.67 -26.47
N GLY A 58 -8.23 1.99 -26.65
CA GLY A 58 -9.33 2.77 -26.07
C GLY A 58 -9.17 2.96 -24.55
N PRO A 59 -10.00 3.82 -23.93
CA PRO A 59 -9.89 4.13 -22.51
C PRO A 59 -10.08 2.89 -21.60
N GLU A 60 -10.82 1.88 -22.03
CA GLU A 60 -10.98 0.60 -21.31
C GLU A 60 -9.64 -0.12 -21.10
N GLY A 61 -8.81 -0.22 -22.15
CA GLY A 61 -7.48 -0.82 -22.07
C GLY A 61 -6.47 0.04 -21.29
N LEU A 62 -6.63 1.37 -21.34
CA LEU A 62 -5.83 2.34 -20.59
C LEU A 62 -5.97 2.15 -19.07
N PHE A 63 -7.20 2.08 -18.58
CA PHE A 63 -7.42 2.03 -17.12
C PHE A 63 -7.19 0.64 -16.53
N ALA A 64 -7.39 -0.42 -17.31
CA ALA A 64 -7.12 -1.79 -16.88
C ALA A 64 -5.62 -2.09 -16.63
N GLU A 65 -4.70 -1.37 -17.28
CA GLU A 65 -3.25 -1.52 -17.06
C GLU A 65 -2.71 -0.68 -15.89
N LEU A 66 -3.49 0.27 -15.33
CA LEU A 66 -3.01 1.24 -14.34
C LEU A 66 -2.94 0.66 -12.92
N HIS A 67 -3.99 -0.03 -12.48
CA HIS A 67 -4.09 -0.70 -11.18
C HIS A 67 -5.28 -1.66 -11.19
N PRO A 68 -5.21 -2.84 -10.54
CA PRO A 68 -6.35 -3.78 -10.48
C PRO A 68 -7.62 -3.17 -9.85
N ASP A 69 -7.47 -2.15 -9.00
CA ASP A 69 -8.59 -1.45 -8.35
C ASP A 69 -9.19 -0.33 -9.21
N VAL A 70 -8.64 -0.08 -10.39
CA VAL A 70 -9.10 0.97 -11.31
C VAL A 70 -9.84 0.30 -12.48
N SER A 71 -11.12 0.60 -12.62
CA SER A 71 -11.95 0.09 -13.71
C SER A 71 -12.55 1.23 -14.54
N TRP A 72 -12.73 0.97 -15.83
CA TRP A 72 -13.38 1.91 -16.75
C TRP A 72 -14.50 1.20 -17.50
N SER A 73 -15.70 1.75 -17.42
CA SER A 73 -16.88 1.25 -18.12
C SER A 73 -17.79 2.42 -18.49
N ASP A 74 -18.34 2.41 -19.70
CA ASP A 74 -19.32 3.41 -20.17
C ASP A 74 -18.87 4.87 -19.98
N GLY A 75 -17.57 5.15 -20.14
CA GLY A 75 -17.02 6.50 -19.98
C GLY A 75 -16.77 6.95 -18.53
N THR A 76 -16.90 6.04 -17.56
CA THR A 76 -16.75 6.34 -16.13
C THR A 76 -15.54 5.60 -15.54
N LEU A 77 -14.68 6.33 -14.84
CA LEU A 77 -13.55 5.80 -14.07
C LEU A 77 -14.00 5.49 -12.64
N THR A 78 -13.84 4.24 -12.21
CA THR A 78 -14.10 3.81 -10.83
C THR A 78 -12.81 3.36 -10.17
N VAL A 79 -12.55 3.83 -8.94
CA VAL A 79 -11.40 3.42 -8.14
C VAL A 79 -11.92 2.77 -6.87
N ALA A 80 -11.65 1.47 -6.68
CA ALA A 80 -11.97 0.80 -5.43
C ALA A 80 -10.98 1.25 -4.35
N HIS A 81 -11.49 1.91 -3.32
CA HIS A 81 -10.71 2.14 -2.10
C HIS A 81 -10.92 0.92 -1.21
N ALA A 82 -9.85 0.15 -0.97
CA ALA A 82 -9.89 -0.81 0.12
C ALA A 82 -10.07 -0.01 1.41
N GLU A 83 -11.19 -0.20 2.12
CA GLU A 83 -11.33 0.37 3.45
C GLU A 83 -10.17 -0.13 4.30
N PRO A 84 -9.38 0.75 4.94
CA PRO A 84 -8.37 0.30 5.87
C PRO A 84 -9.05 -0.56 6.94
N PRO A 85 -8.49 -1.73 7.30
CA PRO A 85 -9.09 -2.57 8.31
C PRO A 85 -9.32 -1.73 9.55
N GLU A 86 -10.59 -1.58 9.89
CA GLU A 86 -11.08 -0.94 11.10
C GLU A 86 -10.20 -1.37 12.26
N HIS A 87 -9.38 -0.44 12.76
CA HIS A 87 -8.61 -0.64 13.97
C HIS A 87 -9.62 -0.78 15.10
N GLY A 88 -10.02 -2.02 15.36
CA GLY A 88 -10.67 -2.40 16.60
C GLY A 88 -9.76 -1.93 17.73
N THR A 89 -10.09 -0.79 18.31
CA THR A 89 -9.63 -0.46 19.65
C THR A 89 -10.32 -1.49 20.54
N ASP A 90 -9.68 -2.65 20.65
CA ASP A 90 -10.02 -3.68 21.61
C ASP A 90 -9.82 -3.04 22.99
N GLY A 91 -10.92 -2.51 23.50
CA GLY A 91 -11.07 -2.10 24.86
C GLY A 91 -11.03 -3.35 25.70
N ALA A 92 -9.83 -3.69 26.15
CA ALA A 92 -9.64 -4.61 27.25
C ALA A 92 -10.40 -4.10 28.48
N GLU A 93 -11.51 -4.74 28.81
CA GLU A 93 -11.98 -4.82 30.19
C GLU A 93 -12.55 -6.22 30.42
N GLY A 94 -11.87 -6.95 31.30
CA GLY A 94 -12.19 -8.34 31.60
C GLY A 94 -13.38 -8.50 32.54
N ALA A 95 -13.97 -9.69 32.47
CA ALA A 95 -14.49 -10.46 33.61
C ALA A 95 -14.61 -11.91 33.10
N GLU A 96 -13.71 -12.80 33.52
CA GLU A 96 -13.98 -13.84 34.54
C GLU A 96 -15.09 -14.81 34.12
N GLY A 97 -14.73 -16.03 33.68
CA GLY A 97 -14.94 -17.28 34.46
C GLY A 97 -16.32 -17.89 34.14
N THR A 98 -16.60 -19.17 33.98
CA THR A 98 -16.01 -20.52 34.15
C THR A 98 -16.74 -21.39 33.10
N GLU A 99 -16.22 -22.49 32.54
CA GLU A 99 -16.26 -23.88 33.04
C GLU A 99 -16.04 -24.74 31.76
N GLU A 100 -15.02 -25.59 31.62
CA GLU A 100 -15.05 -27.05 31.88
C GLU A 100 -16.39 -27.71 31.43
N THR A 101 -16.48 -28.71 30.54
CA THR A 101 -15.76 -29.98 30.42
C THR A 101 -16.03 -30.68 29.06
N ASP A 102 -14.97 -31.25 28.45
CA ASP A 102 -14.85 -32.65 27.97
C ASP A 102 -15.98 -33.35 27.16
N ARG A 103 -15.75 -33.63 25.85
CA ARG A 103 -15.54 -35.01 25.29
C ARG A 103 -15.50 -35.09 23.75
N ALA A 104 -14.43 -35.73 23.29
CA ALA A 104 -14.33 -36.87 22.36
C ALA A 104 -14.80 -36.83 20.88
N GLY A 105 -13.89 -37.34 20.03
CA GLY A 105 -14.15 -38.05 18.76
C GLY A 105 -13.60 -37.29 17.56
N GLY A 106 -12.43 -37.56 16.99
CA GLY A 106 -11.80 -38.86 16.75
C GLY A 106 -12.30 -39.42 15.41
N ALA A 107 -11.65 -39.07 14.31
CA ALA A 107 -11.74 -39.81 13.04
C ALA A 107 -10.50 -39.53 12.19
N ASP A 108 -9.52 -40.39 12.38
CA ASP A 108 -8.46 -40.70 11.41
C ASP A 108 -9.08 -41.58 10.31
N GLY A 109 -8.65 -41.40 9.06
CA GLY A 109 -9.28 -42.08 7.93
C GLY A 109 -8.59 -41.88 6.59
N THR A 110 -7.34 -42.32 6.49
CA THR A 110 -6.63 -42.58 5.23
C THR A 110 -7.28 -43.71 4.43
N GLY A 111 -7.38 -43.57 3.11
CA GLY A 111 -7.65 -44.70 2.21
C GLY A 111 -7.87 -44.29 0.76
N GLY A 112 -6.84 -44.42 -0.08
CA GLY A 112 -7.01 -44.38 -1.54
C GLY A 112 -7.51 -45.72 -2.10
N THR A 113 -7.91 -45.74 -3.38
CA THR A 113 -7.44 -46.67 -4.44
C THR A 113 -8.17 -46.41 -5.76
N ALA A 114 -7.53 -46.87 -6.84
CA ALA A 114 -7.82 -46.78 -8.26
C ALA A 114 -9.08 -47.52 -8.78
N GLY A 115 -9.40 -47.24 -10.06
CA GLY A 115 -10.30 -48.01 -10.96
C GLY A 115 -11.47 -47.16 -11.43
N THR A 116 -11.65 -46.82 -12.70
CA THR A 116 -11.67 -47.66 -13.91
C THR A 116 -11.37 -46.81 -15.14
#